data_AF-A0AAD5HTJ2-F1
#
_entry.id   AF-A0AAD5HTJ2-F1
#
_cell.length_a   1.000
_cell.length_b   1.000
_cell.length_c   1.000
_cell.angle_alpha   90.00
_cell.angle_beta   90.00
_cell.angle_gamma   90.00
#
_symmetry.space_group_name_H-M   'P 1'
#
loop_
_entity.id
_entity.type
_entity.pdbx_description
1 polymer ?
#
loop_
_entity_poly.entity_id
_entity_poly.type
_entity_poly.pdbx_seq_one_letter_code
_entity_poly.pdbx_strand_id
1 'polypeptide(L)'
;MAHAGLVQTSLIWVAYAVAVALCLIAALITTFTWQTPRERSAVVSIVAIVSLTSLLATVLLLPVDIALISATSSATLGAKKDWATPERIDSILLTLKIVYYSLYSFDALLCLIVIPFAYFWHEEYDEIEVEEEGRTLTSRFWASLKYTLFFVAFVVVLFLLGFFVPAAGDSSQDHWDLDYFKKLIAQNHGEKALTFALGLLLTLGTLLYVVYTGAGLALLPISFIKAAPSISAPQLSETTASQLEQNRERQRQIEMRNAGRQEEMSRKDRRELDALVREEQTLVRRERLAAEAQGEGHSRVYRAWLKVCAVFRPIKLIGGLLLLLLSVFIWVSMLITGIDKAKNSICKQKCGYILGQIHVFQPINWIFVKAAKAFPVDYILMALLVLFFFSSSISGVASVGIRFLWVRIFQIRKGRTAPQALLIATVMLALIILASNYGIAMMVAPQYSIYGTQTICTNEPAYPGAQPDCRNHTDMIRPCSEALKLRHAKDVCTPSIMSTFLNRITITWPFFGLVDFWAQFAFLGVFLVVFVTAIFRTPRVNLSQIDEEAEADEEESLLATTGRRFGATWQDVRGKTGNSGNNSTNSAGNGSNSAAA
;
A
#
# COMPACT_ATOMS: atom_id res chain seq x y z
N MET A 1 -42.14 -2.52 -6.53
CA MET A 1 -40.98 -3.44 -6.55
C MET A 1 -39.70 -2.81 -7.11
N ALA A 2 -39.77 -1.87 -8.09
CA ALA A 2 -38.60 -1.11 -8.56
C ALA A 2 -37.83 -0.34 -7.46
N HIS A 3 -38.54 0.14 -6.43
CA HIS A 3 -37.92 0.83 -5.28
C HIS A 3 -36.94 -0.04 -4.48
N ALA A 4 -37.15 -1.36 -4.38
CA ALA A 4 -36.29 -2.24 -3.60
C ALA A 4 -34.89 -2.40 -4.24
N GLY A 5 -34.85 -2.55 -5.57
CA GLY A 5 -33.58 -2.58 -6.32
C GLY A 5 -32.83 -1.25 -6.25
N LEU A 6 -33.56 -0.13 -6.34
CA LEU A 6 -32.97 1.20 -6.27
C LEU A 6 -32.33 1.46 -4.91
N VAL A 7 -33.01 1.08 -3.81
CA VAL A 7 -32.48 1.17 -2.44
C VAL A 7 -31.24 0.28 -2.27
N GLN A 8 -31.25 -0.97 -2.76
CA GLN A 8 -30.09 -1.84 -2.62
C GLN A 8 -28.86 -1.31 -3.39
N THR A 9 -29.05 -0.85 -4.63
CA THR A 9 -27.97 -0.26 -5.43
C THR A 9 -27.45 1.05 -4.84
N SER A 10 -28.31 1.92 -4.32
CA SER A 10 -27.89 3.17 -3.69
C SER A 10 -27.12 2.94 -2.39
N LEU A 11 -27.54 1.97 -1.57
CA LEU A 11 -26.80 1.59 -0.35
C LEU A 11 -25.36 1.13 -0.65
N ILE A 12 -25.17 0.36 -1.74
CA ILE A 12 -23.83 -0.08 -2.16
C ILE A 12 -22.96 1.12 -2.57
N TRP A 13 -23.50 2.08 -3.32
CA TRP A 13 -22.78 3.31 -3.68
C TRP A 13 -22.48 4.20 -2.47
N VAL A 14 -23.39 4.30 -1.51
CA VAL A 14 -23.16 5.02 -0.25
C VAL A 14 -22.03 4.34 0.55
N ALA A 15 -22.04 3.01 0.64
CA ALA A 15 -20.96 2.27 1.30
C ALA A 15 -19.61 2.49 0.61
N TYR A 16 -19.58 2.54 -0.72
CA TYR A 16 -18.38 2.91 -1.47
C TYR A 16 -17.90 4.33 -1.15
N ALA A 17 -18.80 5.31 -1.13
CA ALA A 17 -18.45 6.69 -0.78
C ALA A 17 -17.87 6.80 0.64
N VAL A 18 -18.46 6.08 1.61
CA VAL A 18 -17.93 5.98 2.98
C VAL A 18 -16.55 5.33 2.99
N ALA A 19 -16.35 4.25 2.22
CA ALA A 19 -15.05 3.60 2.11
C ALA A 19 -13.98 4.55 1.53
N VAL A 20 -14.31 5.34 0.50
CA VAL A 20 -13.40 6.35 -0.06
C VAL A 20 -13.05 7.43 0.97
N ALA A 21 -14.00 7.88 1.79
CA ALA A 21 -13.73 8.82 2.87
C ALA A 21 -12.77 8.22 3.93
N LEU A 22 -12.95 6.95 4.28
CA LEU A 22 -12.00 6.23 5.15
C LEU A 22 -10.62 6.06 4.51
N CYS A 23 -10.56 5.84 3.20
CA CYS A 23 -9.31 5.79 2.44
C CYS A 23 -8.59 7.14 2.44
N LEU A 24 -9.30 8.26 2.37
CA LEU A 24 -8.71 9.59 2.51
C LEU A 24 -8.08 9.77 3.89
N ILE A 25 -8.76 9.36 4.95
CA ILE A 25 -8.22 9.39 6.32
C ILE A 25 -6.98 8.49 6.42
N ALA A 26 -7.04 7.28 5.86
CA ALA A 26 -5.91 6.35 5.85
C ALA A 26 -4.72 6.91 5.05
N ALA A 27 -4.97 7.56 3.91
CA ALA A 27 -3.95 8.22 3.09
C ALA A 27 -3.30 9.39 3.85
N LEU A 28 -4.10 10.23 4.52
CA LEU A 28 -3.59 11.30 5.39
C LEU A 28 -2.67 10.76 6.48
N ILE A 29 -3.15 9.76 7.24
CA ILE A 29 -2.38 9.14 8.31
C ILE A 29 -1.09 8.54 7.74
N THR A 30 -1.17 7.82 6.61
CA THR A 30 0.00 7.19 5.99
C THR A 30 1.02 8.23 5.52
N THR A 31 0.61 9.27 4.80
CA THR A 31 1.52 10.33 4.34
C THR A 31 2.25 10.97 5.51
N PHE A 32 1.53 11.41 6.56
CA PHE A 32 2.16 12.10 7.70
C PHE A 32 2.95 11.18 8.63
N THR A 33 2.62 9.89 8.66
CA THR A 33 3.35 8.90 9.47
C THR A 33 4.70 8.55 8.87
N TRP A 34 4.84 8.61 7.54
CA TRP A 34 6.05 8.20 6.85
C TRP A 34 6.94 9.41 6.53
N GLN A 35 6.37 10.55 6.12
CA GLN A 35 7.10 11.76 5.74
C GLN A 35 7.89 12.38 6.90
N THR A 36 9.14 12.76 6.61
CA THR A 36 10.00 13.51 7.55
C THR A 36 9.36 14.85 7.92
N PRO A 37 9.24 15.21 9.21
CA PRO A 37 8.65 16.48 9.64
C PRO A 37 9.35 17.74 9.15
N ARG A 38 10.67 17.68 8.94
CA ARG A 38 11.52 18.83 8.61
C ARG A 38 11.34 19.32 7.17
N GLU A 39 11.29 18.40 6.21
CA GLU A 39 11.24 18.69 4.77
C GLU A 39 9.81 18.64 4.22
N ARG A 40 8.81 19.03 5.02
CA ARG A 40 7.41 18.92 4.60
C ARG A 40 7.05 19.98 3.56
N SER A 41 7.02 19.57 2.29
CA SER A 41 6.39 20.35 1.23
C SER A 41 4.89 20.08 1.14
N ALA A 42 4.06 21.13 1.25
CA ALA A 42 2.61 21.03 1.15
C ALA A 42 2.16 20.47 -0.21
N VAL A 43 2.84 20.85 -1.30
CA VAL A 43 2.52 20.35 -2.66
C VAL A 43 2.72 18.83 -2.74
N VAL A 44 3.86 18.35 -2.23
CA VAL A 44 4.18 16.91 -2.25
C VAL A 44 3.20 16.12 -1.39
N SER A 45 2.89 16.60 -0.18
CA SER A 45 1.92 15.94 0.71
C SER A 45 0.53 15.87 0.07
N ILE A 46 0.03 16.97 -0.53
CA ILE A 46 -1.28 17.00 -1.21
C ILE A 46 -1.31 16.01 -2.37
N VAL A 47 -0.30 16.03 -3.25
CA VAL A 47 -0.23 15.10 -4.39
C VAL A 47 -0.17 13.66 -3.90
N ALA A 48 0.66 13.34 -2.91
CA ALA A 48 0.73 12.00 -2.34
C ALA A 48 -0.60 11.54 -1.72
N ILE A 49 -1.30 12.40 -0.98
CA ILE A 49 -2.60 12.09 -0.37
C ILE A 49 -3.67 11.84 -1.45
N VAL A 50 -3.76 12.71 -2.46
CA VAL A 50 -4.72 12.57 -3.56
C VAL A 50 -4.45 11.30 -4.35
N SER A 51 -3.19 11.01 -4.68
CA SER A 51 -2.79 9.79 -5.37
C SER A 51 -3.09 8.53 -4.55
N LEU A 52 -2.70 8.47 -3.28
CA LEU A 52 -3.01 7.32 -2.42
C LEU A 52 -4.51 7.10 -2.23
N THR A 53 -5.29 8.18 -2.12
CA THR A 53 -6.75 8.10 -2.00
C THR A 53 -7.38 7.57 -3.29
N SER A 54 -6.96 8.10 -4.44
CA SER A 54 -7.42 7.64 -5.74
C SER A 54 -7.13 6.15 -5.93
N LEU A 55 -5.88 5.74 -5.67
CA LEU A 55 -5.45 4.35 -5.75
C LEU A 55 -6.26 3.43 -4.85
N LEU A 56 -6.49 3.80 -3.59
CA LEU A 56 -7.31 2.99 -2.69
C LEU A 56 -8.77 2.91 -3.16
N ALA A 57 -9.31 4.00 -3.70
CA ALA A 57 -10.65 4.01 -4.29
C ALA A 57 -10.73 3.06 -5.49
N THR A 58 -9.71 3.01 -6.35
CA THR A 58 -9.70 2.13 -7.52
C THR A 58 -9.65 0.66 -7.16
N VAL A 59 -8.89 0.27 -6.12
CA VAL A 59 -8.85 -1.14 -5.69
C VAL A 59 -10.13 -1.56 -4.98
N LEU A 60 -10.72 -0.67 -4.17
CA LEU A 60 -11.98 -0.95 -3.46
C LEU A 60 -13.21 -0.91 -4.38
N LEU A 61 -13.06 -0.50 -5.64
CA LEU A 61 -14.12 -0.61 -6.63
C LEU A 61 -14.40 -2.07 -7.04
N LEU A 62 -13.42 -2.97 -6.93
CA LEU A 62 -13.60 -4.40 -7.25
C LEU A 62 -14.72 -5.08 -6.43
N PRO A 63 -14.72 -5.04 -5.08
CA PRO A 63 -15.83 -5.61 -4.30
C PRO A 63 -17.18 -4.95 -4.59
N VAL A 64 -17.19 -3.65 -4.93
CA VAL A 64 -18.42 -2.91 -5.28
C VAL A 64 -18.99 -3.36 -6.63
N ASP A 65 -18.13 -3.56 -7.63
CA ASP A 65 -18.48 -4.13 -8.94
C ASP A 65 -19.12 -5.51 -8.77
N ILE A 66 -18.47 -6.40 -8.01
CA ILE A 66 -19.00 -7.74 -7.71
C ILE A 66 -20.34 -7.66 -6.97
N ALA A 67 -20.48 -6.74 -6.00
CA ALA A 67 -21.72 -6.58 -5.25
C ALA A 67 -22.89 -6.09 -6.12
N LEU A 68 -22.64 -5.12 -7.00
CA LEU A 68 -23.66 -4.56 -7.89
C LEU A 68 -24.16 -5.60 -8.89
N ILE A 69 -23.26 -6.35 -9.55
CA ILE A 69 -23.67 -7.40 -10.49
C ILE A 69 -24.38 -8.56 -9.77
N SER A 70 -23.88 -8.98 -8.59
CA SER A 70 -24.46 -10.10 -7.84
C SER A 70 -25.86 -9.76 -7.32
N ALA A 71 -26.09 -8.50 -6.94
CA ALA A 71 -27.38 -8.02 -6.47
C ALA A 71 -28.50 -8.15 -7.53
N THR A 72 -28.17 -8.16 -8.83
CA THR A 72 -29.15 -8.30 -9.92
C THR A 72 -29.72 -9.71 -10.07
N SER A 73 -29.04 -10.72 -9.52
CA SER A 73 -29.42 -12.13 -9.67
C SER A 73 -30.03 -12.72 -8.40
N SER A 74 -30.84 -13.76 -8.57
CA SER A 74 -31.31 -14.62 -7.49
C SER A 74 -30.54 -15.94 -7.51
N ALA A 75 -29.68 -16.15 -6.51
CA ALA A 75 -28.87 -17.37 -6.41
C ALA A 75 -29.71 -18.64 -6.16
N THR A 76 -30.93 -18.51 -5.63
CA THR A 76 -31.82 -19.64 -5.35
C THR A 76 -32.68 -20.04 -6.53
N LEU A 77 -32.95 -19.11 -7.45
CA LEU A 77 -33.79 -19.35 -8.63
C LEU A 77 -32.96 -19.61 -9.89
N GLY A 78 -31.69 -19.16 -9.92
CA GLY A 78 -30.89 -19.23 -11.13
C GLY A 78 -31.36 -18.27 -12.23
N ALA A 79 -31.99 -17.16 -11.83
CA ALA A 79 -32.59 -16.17 -12.73
C ALA A 79 -32.35 -14.73 -12.23
N LYS A 80 -32.55 -13.72 -13.08
CA LYS A 80 -32.46 -12.31 -12.68
C LYS A 80 -33.65 -11.94 -11.79
N LYS A 81 -33.46 -11.03 -10.83
CA LYS A 81 -34.57 -10.53 -10.01
C LYS A 81 -35.54 -9.71 -10.88
N ASP A 82 -36.81 -9.65 -10.48
CA ASP A 82 -37.87 -8.98 -11.25
C ASP A 82 -37.61 -7.49 -11.55
N TRP A 83 -36.86 -6.81 -10.68
CA TRP A 83 -36.49 -5.40 -10.88
C TRP A 83 -35.28 -5.20 -11.80
N ALA A 84 -34.49 -6.26 -12.05
CA ALA A 84 -33.27 -6.21 -12.84
C ALA A 84 -33.59 -6.40 -14.33
N THR A 85 -34.31 -5.44 -14.91
CA THR A 85 -34.57 -5.40 -16.36
C THR A 85 -33.27 -5.16 -17.15
N PRO A 86 -33.20 -5.57 -18.44
CA PRO A 86 -32.02 -5.35 -19.27
C PRO A 86 -31.55 -3.89 -19.30
N GLU A 87 -32.48 -2.95 -19.47
CA GLU A 87 -32.19 -1.50 -19.46
C GLU A 87 -31.56 -1.04 -18.13
N ARG A 88 -32.01 -1.60 -17.01
CA ARG A 88 -31.49 -1.25 -15.68
C ARG A 88 -30.09 -1.83 -15.47
N ILE A 89 -29.87 -3.06 -15.91
CA ILE A 89 -28.56 -3.72 -15.85
C ILE A 89 -27.56 -2.92 -16.70
N ASP A 90 -27.94 -2.54 -17.92
CA ASP A 90 -27.09 -1.75 -18.81
C ASP A 90 -26.75 -0.38 -18.21
N SER A 91 -27.71 0.28 -17.54
CA SER A 91 -27.45 1.51 -16.80
C SER A 91 -26.43 1.32 -15.68
N ILE A 92 -26.54 0.24 -14.88
CA ILE A 92 -25.57 -0.08 -13.81
C ILE A 92 -24.18 -0.34 -14.39
N LEU A 93 -24.09 -1.15 -15.45
CA LEU A 93 -22.83 -1.48 -16.11
C LEU A 93 -22.20 -0.24 -16.74
N LEU A 94 -22.99 0.66 -17.32
CA LEU A 94 -22.53 1.92 -17.88
C LEU A 94 -22.00 2.85 -16.78
N THR A 95 -22.69 2.97 -15.65
CA THR A 95 -22.18 3.75 -14.50
C THR A 95 -20.87 3.18 -13.99
N LEU A 96 -20.78 1.86 -13.79
CA LEU A 96 -19.54 1.19 -13.38
C LEU A 96 -18.41 1.42 -14.39
N LYS A 97 -18.70 1.29 -15.70
CA LYS A 97 -17.74 1.58 -16.77
C LYS A 97 -17.23 3.00 -16.65
N ILE A 98 -18.11 4.01 -16.56
CA ILE A 98 -17.70 5.41 -16.41
C ILE A 98 -16.80 5.60 -15.19
N VAL A 99 -17.16 5.05 -14.03
CA VAL A 99 -16.37 5.18 -12.81
C VAL A 99 -14.98 4.54 -12.98
N TYR A 100 -14.89 3.31 -13.49
CA TYR A 100 -13.60 2.65 -13.76
C TYR A 100 -12.72 3.45 -14.72
N TYR A 101 -13.26 3.89 -15.86
CA TYR A 101 -12.50 4.65 -16.84
C TYR A 101 -12.06 6.00 -16.26
N SER A 102 -12.91 6.68 -15.49
CA SER A 102 -12.54 7.95 -14.85
C SER A 102 -11.41 7.78 -13.84
N LEU A 103 -11.49 6.76 -12.98
CA LEU A 103 -10.51 6.48 -11.94
C LEU A 103 -9.18 6.00 -12.52
N TYR A 104 -9.18 5.08 -13.48
CA TYR A 104 -7.94 4.64 -14.13
C TYR A 104 -7.27 5.76 -14.93
N SER A 105 -8.06 6.60 -15.61
CA SER A 105 -7.51 7.76 -16.33
C SER A 105 -6.93 8.79 -15.36
N PHE A 106 -7.59 8.99 -14.21
CA PHE A 106 -7.09 9.89 -13.16
C PHE A 106 -5.82 9.35 -12.50
N ASP A 107 -5.76 8.06 -12.18
CA ASP A 107 -4.54 7.40 -11.68
C ASP A 107 -3.40 7.50 -12.68
N ALA A 108 -3.66 7.25 -13.97
CA ALA A 108 -2.65 7.38 -15.02
C ALA A 108 -2.15 8.83 -15.16
N LEU A 109 -3.05 9.81 -15.10
CA LEU A 109 -2.70 11.23 -15.12
C LEU A 109 -1.83 11.60 -13.91
N LEU A 110 -2.21 11.15 -12.72
CA LEU A 110 -1.46 11.38 -11.49
C LEU A 110 -0.07 10.74 -11.57
N CYS A 111 0.01 9.48 -12.01
CA CYS A 111 1.23 8.70 -12.09
C CYS A 111 2.21 9.21 -13.14
N LEU A 112 1.72 9.59 -14.33
CA LEU A 112 2.57 9.94 -15.47
C LEU A 112 2.82 11.45 -15.61
N ILE A 113 1.99 12.31 -15.02
CA ILE A 113 2.12 13.77 -15.20
C ILE A 113 2.26 14.49 -13.86
N VAL A 114 1.29 14.33 -12.96
CA VAL A 114 1.23 15.15 -11.73
C VAL A 114 2.34 14.82 -10.73
N ILE A 115 2.62 13.53 -10.51
CA ILE A 115 3.69 13.11 -9.59
C ILE A 115 5.07 13.50 -10.13
N PRO A 116 5.43 13.24 -11.41
CA PRO A 116 6.68 13.75 -11.98
C PRO A 116 6.80 15.27 -11.87
N PHE A 117 5.73 16.02 -12.10
CA PHE A 117 5.72 17.47 -11.90
C PHE A 117 6.01 17.86 -10.46
N ALA A 118 5.33 17.24 -9.49
CA ALA A 118 5.55 17.49 -8.06
C ALA A 118 6.97 17.12 -7.62
N TYR A 119 7.55 16.08 -8.21
CA TYR A 119 8.93 15.67 -7.96
C TYR A 119 9.92 16.75 -8.40
N PHE A 120 9.86 17.20 -9.66
CA PHE A 120 10.77 18.23 -10.18
C PHE A 120 10.51 19.61 -9.53
N TRP A 121 9.27 19.91 -9.18
CA TRP A 121 8.92 21.12 -8.43
C TRP A 121 9.58 21.16 -7.04
N HIS A 122 9.69 20.01 -6.40
CA HIS A 122 10.37 19.87 -5.11
C HIS A 122 11.90 19.87 -5.25
N GLU A 123 12.45 19.22 -6.27
CA GLU A 123 13.90 19.18 -6.50
C GLU A 123 14.46 20.58 -6.81
N GLU A 124 13.75 21.39 -7.59
CA GLU A 124 14.14 22.79 -7.86
C GLU A 124 13.90 23.72 -6.64
N TYR A 125 13.50 23.18 -5.49
CA TYR A 125 13.43 23.94 -4.23
C TYR A 125 14.77 23.81 -3.50
N ASP A 126 15.75 24.61 -3.91
CA ASP A 126 16.94 24.83 -3.11
C ASP A 126 16.70 26.02 -2.17
N GLU A 127 16.75 25.78 -0.86
CA GLU A 127 16.47 26.81 0.17
C GLU A 127 17.47 27.97 0.07
N ILE A 128 18.69 27.69 -0.40
CA ILE A 128 19.80 28.65 -0.52
C ILE A 128 19.59 29.58 -1.73
N GLU A 129 19.16 29.05 -2.88
CA GLU A 129 18.94 29.85 -4.10
C GLU A 129 17.72 30.78 -3.99
N VAL A 130 16.70 30.40 -3.21
CA VAL A 130 15.50 31.23 -3.03
C VAL A 130 15.79 32.47 -2.17
N GLU A 131 16.64 32.34 -1.14
CA GLU A 131 17.07 33.46 -0.30
C GLU A 131 18.11 34.36 -1.00
N GLU A 132 19.03 33.79 -1.80
CA GLU A 132 20.08 34.57 -2.47
C GLU A 132 19.66 35.17 -3.84
N GLU A 133 18.86 34.47 -4.66
CA GLU A 133 18.55 34.91 -6.04
C GLU A 133 17.12 35.44 -6.24
N GLY A 134 16.21 35.31 -5.26
CA GLY A 134 14.83 35.83 -5.38
C GLY A 134 14.05 35.24 -6.56
N ARG A 135 14.29 33.96 -6.89
CA ARG A 135 13.69 33.26 -8.04
C ARG A 135 12.15 33.30 -7.99
N THR A 136 11.51 33.85 -9.02
CA THR A 136 10.04 33.96 -9.08
C THR A 136 9.35 32.60 -9.20
N LEU A 137 8.17 32.43 -8.57
CA LEU A 137 7.35 31.21 -8.66
C LEU A 137 7.05 30.80 -10.13
N THR A 138 6.94 31.79 -11.02
CA THR A 138 6.71 31.57 -12.45
C THR A 138 7.91 30.90 -13.12
N SER A 139 9.13 31.33 -12.80
CA SER A 139 10.36 30.69 -13.32
C SER A 139 10.44 29.21 -12.94
N ARG A 140 10.11 28.91 -11.67
CA ARG A 140 10.07 27.54 -11.13
C ARG A 140 9.04 26.66 -11.84
N PHE A 141 7.86 27.22 -12.15
CA PHE A 141 6.83 26.52 -12.91
C PHE A 141 7.31 26.13 -14.31
N TRP A 142 7.95 27.03 -15.03
CA TRP A 142 8.46 26.73 -16.37
C TRP A 142 9.65 25.76 -16.34
N ALA A 143 10.53 25.86 -15.33
CA ALA A 143 11.64 24.92 -15.15
C ALA A 143 11.14 23.49 -14.89
N SER A 144 10.24 23.32 -13.91
CA SER A 144 9.63 22.02 -13.62
C SER A 144 8.82 21.48 -14.81
N LEU A 145 8.05 22.33 -15.51
CA LEU A 145 7.29 21.94 -16.70
C LEU A 145 8.21 21.41 -17.81
N LYS A 146 9.36 22.05 -18.04
CA LYS A 146 10.36 21.61 -19.02
C LYS A 146 10.84 20.18 -18.74
N TYR A 147 11.11 19.84 -17.48
CA TYR A 147 11.52 18.48 -17.12
C TYR A 147 10.37 17.47 -17.22
N THR A 148 9.13 17.88 -16.98
CA THR A 148 7.95 17.00 -17.17
C THR A 148 7.60 16.75 -18.64
N LEU A 149 8.09 17.56 -19.57
CA LEU A 149 7.83 17.39 -21.01
C LEU A 149 8.25 16.00 -21.50
N PHE A 150 9.30 15.42 -20.91
CA PHE A 150 9.73 14.05 -21.21
C PHE A 150 8.61 13.02 -20.95
N PHE A 151 7.89 13.16 -19.83
CA PHE A 151 6.79 12.27 -19.49
C PHE A 151 5.57 12.48 -20.40
N VAL A 152 5.30 13.73 -20.80
CA VAL A 152 4.26 14.04 -21.79
C VAL A 152 4.59 13.39 -23.13
N ALA A 153 5.83 13.52 -23.60
CA ALA A 153 6.31 12.86 -24.81
C ALA A 153 6.19 11.34 -24.70
N PHE A 154 6.53 10.75 -23.56
CA PHE A 154 6.35 9.33 -23.29
C PHE A 154 4.88 8.90 -23.41
N VAL A 155 3.94 9.64 -22.80
CA VAL A 155 2.49 9.38 -22.95
C VAL A 155 2.07 9.41 -24.41
N VAL A 156 2.48 10.44 -25.17
CA VAL A 156 2.16 10.54 -26.61
C VAL A 156 2.68 9.33 -27.38
N VAL A 157 3.92 8.91 -27.13
CA VAL A 157 4.52 7.72 -27.75
C VAL A 157 3.73 6.46 -27.41
N LEU A 158 3.30 6.28 -26.17
CA LEU A 158 2.47 5.12 -25.77
C LEU A 158 1.15 5.06 -26.53
N PHE A 159 0.47 6.20 -26.69
CA PHE A 159 -0.79 6.26 -27.44
C PHE A 159 -0.57 6.03 -28.94
N LEU A 160 0.52 6.55 -29.52
CA LEU A 160 0.87 6.28 -30.92
C LEU A 160 1.18 4.79 -31.15
N LEU A 161 1.98 4.17 -30.27
CA LEU A 161 2.24 2.74 -30.32
C LEU A 161 0.93 1.95 -30.21
N GLY A 162 0.08 2.26 -29.23
CA GLY A 162 -1.21 1.57 -29.08
C GLY A 162 -2.15 1.75 -30.27
N PHE A 163 -2.07 2.88 -30.97
CA PHE A 163 -2.85 3.14 -32.18
C PHE A 163 -2.35 2.32 -33.38
N PHE A 164 -1.03 2.27 -33.60
CA PHE A 164 -0.42 1.67 -34.79
C PHE A 164 -0.09 0.19 -34.68
N VAL A 165 0.14 -0.35 -33.48
CA VAL A 165 0.48 -1.78 -33.33
C VAL A 165 -0.77 -2.63 -33.69
N PRO A 166 -0.64 -3.66 -34.54
CA PRO A 166 -1.77 -4.52 -34.89
C PRO A 166 -2.23 -5.34 -33.67
N ALA A 167 -3.54 -5.37 -33.42
CA ALA A 167 -4.11 -6.19 -32.34
C ALA A 167 -4.26 -7.64 -32.83
N ALA A 168 -4.17 -8.61 -31.93
CA ALA A 168 -4.25 -10.04 -32.25
C ALA A 168 -5.61 -10.49 -32.85
N GLY A 169 -6.61 -9.59 -32.95
CA GLY A 169 -7.93 -9.83 -33.52
C GLY A 169 -8.16 -9.32 -34.96
N ASP A 170 -7.19 -8.64 -35.59
CA ASP A 170 -7.34 -8.15 -36.97
C ASP A 170 -7.24 -9.27 -38.03
N SER A 171 -6.63 -10.40 -37.69
CA SER A 171 -6.58 -11.57 -38.57
C SER A 171 -7.76 -12.50 -38.27
N SER A 172 -8.82 -12.37 -39.08
CA SER A 172 -10.10 -13.07 -39.03
C SER A 172 -10.08 -14.61 -39.22
N GLN A 173 -9.01 -15.31 -38.85
CA GLN A 173 -8.84 -16.74 -39.17
C GLN A 173 -8.91 -17.74 -38.00
N ASP A 174 -8.87 -17.31 -36.74
CA ASP A 174 -9.02 -18.25 -35.61
C ASP A 174 -10.49 -18.25 -35.12
N HIS A 175 -11.21 -19.35 -35.40
CA HIS A 175 -12.60 -19.58 -34.97
C HIS A 175 -12.69 -19.75 -33.44
N TRP A 176 -12.66 -18.65 -32.68
CA TRP A 176 -13.04 -18.66 -31.28
C TRP A 176 -14.58 -18.71 -31.20
N ASP A 177 -15.14 -19.90 -30.98
CA ASP A 177 -16.59 -20.22 -30.94
C ASP A 177 -17.39 -19.54 -29.81
N LEU A 178 -16.80 -18.58 -29.09
CA LEU A 178 -17.42 -17.92 -27.95
C LEU A 178 -17.75 -16.46 -28.30
N ASP A 179 -19.05 -16.19 -28.43
CA ASP A 179 -19.58 -14.85 -28.74
C ASP A 179 -19.16 -13.78 -27.71
N TYR A 180 -18.86 -14.19 -26.47
CA TYR A 180 -18.29 -13.32 -25.45
C TYR A 180 -16.96 -12.70 -25.93
N PHE A 181 -16.02 -13.51 -26.43
CA PHE A 181 -14.72 -13.04 -26.88
C PHE A 181 -14.79 -12.18 -28.14
N LYS A 182 -15.72 -12.48 -29.06
CA LYS A 182 -15.95 -11.65 -30.25
C LYS A 182 -16.37 -10.22 -29.88
N LYS A 183 -17.22 -10.05 -28.85
CA LYS A 183 -17.64 -8.72 -28.35
C LYS A 183 -16.51 -7.96 -27.65
N LEU A 184 -15.50 -8.66 -27.10
CA LEU A 184 -14.33 -8.02 -26.49
C LEU A 184 -13.34 -7.47 -27.55
N ILE A 185 -13.34 -8.04 -28.76
CA ILE A 185 -12.41 -7.71 -29.85
C ILE A 185 -12.92 -6.56 -30.74
N ALA A 186 -14.24 -6.36 -30.86
CA ALA A 186 -14.81 -5.24 -31.62
C ALA A 186 -14.48 -3.89 -30.94
N GLN A 187 -13.50 -3.15 -31.46
CA GLN A 187 -12.94 -1.95 -30.81
C GLN A 187 -12.93 -0.72 -31.73
N ASN A 188 -13.15 0.45 -31.13
CA ASN A 188 -12.76 1.73 -31.71
C ASN A 188 -11.25 1.92 -31.55
N HIS A 189 -10.58 2.58 -32.51
CA HIS A 189 -9.12 2.77 -32.47
C HIS A 189 -8.61 3.47 -31.20
N GLY A 190 -9.42 4.36 -30.60
CA GLY A 190 -9.08 5.01 -29.32
C GLY A 190 -9.12 4.07 -28.11
N GLU A 191 -10.08 3.13 -28.05
CA GLU A 191 -10.12 2.12 -26.97
C GLU A 191 -8.94 1.15 -27.09
N LYS A 192 -8.50 0.84 -28.32
CA LYS A 192 -7.31 0.03 -28.59
C LYS A 192 -6.03 0.69 -28.05
N ALA A 193 -5.84 1.98 -28.30
CA ALA A 193 -4.67 2.71 -27.79
C ALA A 193 -4.64 2.78 -26.25
N LEU A 194 -5.80 3.03 -25.63
CA LEU A 194 -5.93 3.07 -24.17
C LEU A 194 -5.68 1.71 -23.52
N THR A 195 -6.22 0.62 -24.10
CA THR A 195 -5.98 -0.74 -23.58
C THR A 195 -4.52 -1.18 -23.75
N PHE A 196 -3.82 -0.71 -24.80
CA PHE A 196 -2.38 -0.91 -24.93
C PHE A 196 -1.60 -0.20 -23.83
N ALA A 197 -1.86 1.09 -23.60
CA ALA A 197 -1.19 1.87 -22.56
C ALA A 197 -1.40 1.28 -21.16
N LEU A 198 -2.64 0.90 -20.83
CA LEU A 198 -2.96 0.25 -19.56
C LEU A 198 -2.38 -1.17 -19.47
N GLY A 199 -2.33 -1.93 -20.57
CA GLY A 199 -1.64 -3.21 -20.63
C GLY A 199 -0.13 -3.07 -20.36
N LEU A 200 0.52 -2.06 -20.92
CA LEU A 200 1.93 -1.80 -20.63
C LEU A 200 2.15 -1.42 -19.15
N LEU A 201 1.34 -0.50 -18.61
CA LEU A 201 1.42 -0.11 -17.20
C LEU A 201 1.16 -1.30 -16.27
N LEU A 202 0.22 -2.18 -16.62
CA LEU A 202 -0.05 -3.44 -15.93
C LEU A 202 1.20 -4.33 -15.93
N THR A 203 1.85 -4.53 -17.09
CA THR A 203 3.08 -5.36 -17.16
C THR A 203 4.27 -4.77 -16.40
N LEU A 204 4.45 -3.44 -16.42
CA LEU A 204 5.46 -2.78 -15.58
C LEU A 204 5.14 -2.96 -14.09
N GLY A 205 3.85 -2.83 -13.75
CA GLY A 205 3.33 -3.12 -12.43
C GLY A 205 3.53 -4.55 -11.98
N THR A 206 3.40 -5.54 -12.87
CA THR A 206 3.57 -6.96 -12.51
C THR A 206 5.00 -7.27 -12.11
N LEU A 207 6.00 -6.65 -12.74
CA LEU A 207 7.40 -6.77 -12.31
C LEU A 207 7.60 -6.25 -10.88
N LEU A 208 7.02 -5.09 -10.54
CA LEU A 208 7.09 -4.53 -9.19
C LEU A 208 6.30 -5.39 -8.19
N TYR A 209 5.11 -5.84 -8.57
CA TYR A 209 4.24 -6.70 -7.77
C TYR A 209 4.93 -8.02 -7.38
N VAL A 210 5.62 -8.67 -8.31
CA VAL A 210 6.39 -9.91 -8.06
C VAL A 210 7.41 -9.71 -6.95
N VAL A 211 8.17 -8.61 -6.99
CA VAL A 211 9.24 -8.35 -6.01
C VAL A 211 8.69 -7.82 -4.69
N TYR A 212 7.91 -6.75 -4.74
CA TYR A 212 7.49 -6.02 -3.54
C TYR A 212 6.28 -6.67 -2.86
N THR A 213 5.21 -6.99 -3.60
CA THR A 213 4.04 -7.66 -3.00
C THR A 213 4.35 -9.10 -2.65
N GLY A 214 5.15 -9.81 -3.47
CA GLY A 214 5.60 -11.17 -3.17
C GLY A 214 6.42 -11.26 -1.88
N ALA A 215 7.41 -10.37 -1.72
CA ALA A 215 8.16 -10.26 -0.46
C ALA A 215 7.30 -9.77 0.70
N GLY A 216 6.45 -8.76 0.44
CA GLY A 216 5.58 -8.15 1.44
C GLY A 216 4.54 -9.09 2.02
N LEU A 217 3.95 -9.98 1.21
CA LEU A 217 2.97 -10.97 1.63
C LEU A 217 3.56 -11.99 2.61
N ALA A 218 4.87 -12.25 2.53
CA ALA A 218 5.61 -13.06 3.48
C ALA A 218 6.08 -12.24 4.70
N LEU A 219 6.62 -11.04 4.49
CA LEU A 219 7.23 -10.22 5.54
C LEU A 219 6.23 -9.55 6.46
N LEU A 220 5.05 -9.14 5.97
CA LEU A 220 4.03 -8.48 6.77
C LEU A 220 3.60 -9.35 7.96
N PRO A 221 3.08 -10.58 7.80
CA PRO A 221 2.69 -11.39 8.94
C PRO A 221 3.87 -11.71 9.86
N ILE A 222 5.05 -11.96 9.28
CA ILE A 222 6.27 -12.23 10.06
C ILE A 222 6.68 -11.00 10.86
N SER A 223 6.48 -9.79 10.37
CA SER A 223 6.75 -8.56 11.12
C SER A 223 5.81 -8.41 12.32
N PHE A 224 4.57 -8.90 12.24
CA PHE A 224 3.66 -8.90 13.39
C PHE A 224 4.07 -9.95 14.45
N ILE A 225 4.57 -11.11 14.02
CA ILE A 225 5.06 -12.18 14.89
C ILE A 225 6.42 -11.82 15.52
N LYS A 226 7.35 -11.29 14.71
CA LYS A 226 8.73 -10.94 15.08
C LYS A 226 8.92 -9.47 15.48
N ALA A 227 7.86 -8.67 15.57
CA ALA A 227 7.93 -7.32 16.16
C ALA A 227 8.27 -7.33 17.66
N ALA A 228 8.41 -8.50 18.28
CA ALA A 228 9.17 -8.62 19.51
C ALA A 228 10.65 -8.44 19.17
N PRO A 229 11.35 -7.37 19.64
CA PRO A 229 12.79 -7.37 19.56
C PRO A 229 13.27 -8.63 20.29
N SER A 230 14.09 -9.43 19.61
CA SER A 230 14.67 -10.68 20.14
C SER A 230 15.50 -10.43 21.40
N ILE A 231 15.88 -9.17 21.61
CA ILE A 231 16.41 -8.62 22.85
C ILE A 231 15.30 -7.72 23.41
N SER A 232 14.63 -8.16 24.46
CA SER A 232 13.73 -7.27 25.19
C SER A 232 14.51 -6.00 25.59
N ALA A 233 13.92 -4.81 25.48
CA ALA A 233 14.54 -3.57 26.00
C ALA A 233 15.20 -3.76 27.39
N PRO A 234 14.65 -4.57 28.32
CA PRO A 234 15.36 -4.96 29.56
C PRO A 234 16.62 -5.80 29.36
N GLN A 235 16.64 -6.79 28.46
CA GLN A 235 17.88 -7.53 28.15
C GLN A 235 18.94 -6.65 27.45
N LEU A 236 18.52 -5.68 26.63
CA LEU A 236 19.46 -4.75 26.00
C LEU A 236 20.04 -3.80 27.04
N SER A 237 19.23 -3.29 27.97
CA SER A 237 19.72 -2.46 29.08
C SER A 237 20.62 -3.26 30.01
N GLU A 238 20.29 -4.51 30.36
CA GLU A 238 21.12 -5.36 31.23
C GLU A 238 22.47 -5.67 30.58
N THR A 239 22.48 -6.07 29.31
CA THR A 239 23.73 -6.36 28.58
C THR A 239 24.58 -5.10 28.40
N THR A 240 23.97 -3.96 28.06
CA THR A 240 24.67 -2.68 27.91
C THR A 240 25.22 -2.17 29.23
N ALA A 241 24.45 -2.25 30.32
CA ALA A 241 24.89 -1.87 31.66
C ALA A 241 26.08 -2.72 32.13
N SER A 242 26.04 -4.04 31.89
CA SER A 242 27.17 -4.91 32.22
C SER A 242 28.43 -4.59 31.40
N GLN A 243 28.28 -4.20 30.13
CA GLN A 243 29.39 -3.78 29.27
C GLN A 243 29.96 -2.43 29.72
N LEU A 244 29.09 -1.50 30.12
CA LEU A 244 29.48 -0.20 30.65
C LEU A 244 30.27 -0.34 31.95
N GLU A 245 29.83 -1.22 32.85
CA GLU A 245 30.52 -1.50 34.10
C GLU A 245 31.91 -2.12 33.86
N GLN A 246 32.01 -3.10 32.96
CA GLN A 246 33.30 -3.67 32.55
C GLN A 246 34.23 -2.63 31.91
N ASN A 247 33.70 -1.71 31.10
CA ASN A 247 34.50 -0.64 30.49
C ASN A 247 35.05 0.30 31.58
N ARG A 248 34.19 0.75 32.51
CA ARG A 248 34.59 1.60 33.65
C ARG A 248 35.60 0.91 34.57
N GLU A 249 35.46 -0.39 34.81
CA GLU A 249 36.45 -1.16 35.57
C GLU A 249 37.81 -1.17 34.87
N ARG A 250 37.85 -1.36 33.54
CA ARG A 250 39.09 -1.32 32.76
C ARG A 250 39.73 0.06 32.76
N GLN A 251 38.94 1.13 32.63
CA GLN A 251 39.43 2.50 32.77
C GLN A 251 40.09 2.69 34.15
N ARG A 252 39.41 2.30 35.24
CA ARG A 252 39.96 2.36 36.59
C ARG A 252 41.23 1.54 36.76
N GLN A 253 41.33 0.36 36.15
CA GLN A 253 42.56 -0.45 36.20
C GLN A 253 43.75 0.22 35.52
N ILE A 254 43.52 0.91 34.39
CA ILE A 254 44.57 1.65 33.68
C ILE A 254 44.95 2.91 34.47
N GLU A 255 43.98 3.63 35.02
CA GLU A 255 44.19 4.78 35.88
C GLU A 255 44.97 4.40 37.15
N MET A 256 44.60 3.32 37.84
CA MET A 256 45.31 2.83 39.03
C MET A 256 46.73 2.36 38.72
N ARG A 257 46.97 1.72 37.57
CA ARG A 257 48.32 1.30 37.16
C ARG A 257 49.24 2.48 36.89
N ASN A 258 48.67 3.59 36.43
CA ASN A 258 49.39 4.82 36.15
C ASN A 258 49.37 5.81 37.34
N ALA A 259 48.55 5.57 38.35
CA ALA A 259 48.49 6.37 39.58
C ALA A 259 49.79 6.19 40.38
N GLY A 260 50.55 7.28 40.53
CA GLY A 260 51.82 7.30 41.27
C GLY A 260 53.09 7.22 40.39
N ARG A 261 52.96 7.13 39.07
CA ARG A 261 54.11 7.39 38.17
C ARG A 261 54.36 8.89 38.03
N GLN A 262 55.62 9.31 38.16
CA GLN A 262 56.07 10.68 37.85
C GLN A 262 56.19 10.93 36.33
N GLU A 263 56.31 9.87 35.54
CA GLU A 263 56.39 9.94 34.07
C GLU A 263 54.99 10.00 33.43
N GLU A 264 54.89 10.69 32.28
CA GLU A 264 53.67 10.72 31.47
C GLU A 264 53.21 9.31 31.09
N MET A 265 51.89 9.10 31.02
CA MET A 265 51.32 7.79 30.72
C MET A 265 51.87 7.22 29.40
N SER A 266 52.05 5.90 29.34
CA SER A 266 52.50 5.22 28.14
C SER A 266 51.57 5.54 26.95
N ARG A 267 52.14 5.79 25.76
CA ARG A 267 51.36 6.05 24.53
C ARG A 267 50.38 4.92 24.21
N LYS A 268 50.68 3.68 24.64
CA LYS A 268 49.78 2.54 24.48
C LYS A 268 48.56 2.67 25.40
N ASP A 269 48.80 2.89 26.69
CA ASP A 269 47.76 3.08 27.70
C ASP A 269 46.89 4.30 27.39
N ARG A 270 47.47 5.38 26.84
CA ARG A 270 46.72 6.57 26.41
C ARG A 270 45.74 6.26 25.27
N ARG A 271 46.19 5.53 24.25
CA ARG A 271 45.32 5.12 23.12
C ARG A 271 44.24 4.16 23.56
N GLU A 272 44.56 3.25 24.48
CA GLU A 272 43.61 2.30 25.04
C GLU A 272 42.55 3.01 25.90
N LEU A 273 42.97 3.96 26.75
CA LEU A 273 42.06 4.80 27.53
C LEU A 273 41.17 5.65 26.62
N ASP A 274 41.73 6.32 25.61
CA ASP A 274 40.95 7.10 24.64
C ASP A 274 39.92 6.23 23.89
N ALA A 275 40.27 4.98 23.57
CA ALA A 275 39.34 4.03 22.96
C ALA A 275 38.22 3.61 23.92
N LEU A 276 38.55 3.32 25.18
CA LEU A 276 37.58 2.97 26.22
C LEU A 276 36.63 4.13 26.53
N VAL A 277 37.11 5.39 26.54
CA VAL A 277 36.29 6.58 26.75
C VAL A 277 35.31 6.79 25.59
N ARG A 278 35.73 6.56 24.34
CA ARG A 278 34.80 6.58 23.19
C ARG A 278 33.75 5.48 23.30
N GLU A 279 34.17 4.28 23.69
CA GLU A 279 33.24 3.16 23.89
C GLU A 279 32.25 3.46 25.03
N GLU A 280 32.69 4.05 26.14
CA GLU A 280 31.82 4.50 27.23
C GLU A 280 30.75 5.48 26.73
N GLN A 281 31.13 6.49 25.93
CA GLN A 281 30.17 7.43 25.35
C GLN A 281 29.11 6.71 24.52
N THR A 282 29.50 5.72 23.71
CA THR A 282 28.53 4.92 22.94
C THR A 282 27.63 4.06 23.83
N LEU A 283 28.16 3.46 24.89
CA LEU A 283 27.42 2.59 25.80
C LEU A 283 26.43 3.37 26.68
N VAL A 284 26.85 4.51 27.22
CA VAL A 284 25.96 5.43 27.97
C VAL A 284 24.81 5.91 27.09
N ARG A 285 25.08 6.21 25.83
CA ARG A 285 24.03 6.59 24.88
C ARG A 285 23.03 5.46 24.65
N ARG A 286 23.52 4.23 24.43
CA ARG A 286 22.65 3.05 24.28
C ARG A 286 21.83 2.77 25.53
N GLU A 287 22.39 2.95 26.72
CA GLU A 287 21.66 2.82 27.99
C GLU A 287 20.53 3.85 28.09
N ARG A 288 20.81 5.12 27.74
CA ARG A 288 19.80 6.18 27.71
C ARG A 288 18.67 5.87 26.73
N LEU A 289 18.99 5.39 25.52
CA LEU A 289 17.98 4.98 24.53
C LEU A 289 17.15 3.79 25.03
N ALA A 290 17.79 2.82 25.71
CA ALA A 290 17.08 1.70 26.31
C ALA A 290 16.13 2.14 27.44
N ALA A 291 16.54 3.13 28.26
CA ALA A 291 15.71 3.73 29.30
C ALA A 291 14.55 4.56 28.73
N GLU A 292 14.80 5.36 27.69
CA GLU A 292 13.77 6.11 26.97
C GLU A 292 12.74 5.17 26.31
N ALA A 293 13.20 4.06 25.72
CA ALA A 293 12.33 3.01 25.18
C ALA A 293 11.50 2.29 26.26
N GLN A 294 11.96 2.29 27.53
CA GLN A 294 11.20 1.80 28.69
C GLN A 294 10.19 2.84 29.23
N GLY A 295 10.25 4.09 28.76
CA GLY A 295 9.34 5.17 29.15
C GLY A 295 9.74 5.90 30.43
N GLU A 296 11.03 5.90 30.79
CA GLU A 296 11.60 6.88 31.72
C GLU A 296 11.65 8.27 31.08
N GLY A 297 11.33 9.33 31.83
CA GLY A 297 11.34 10.72 31.34
C GLY A 297 10.10 11.24 30.60
N HIS A 298 9.19 10.37 30.14
CA HIS A 298 7.97 10.78 29.41
C HIS A 298 6.71 10.93 30.30
N SER A 299 5.70 11.65 29.77
CA SER A 299 4.43 11.91 30.46
C SER A 299 3.69 10.63 30.87
N ARG A 300 2.86 10.70 31.92
CA ARG A 300 2.03 9.57 32.38
C ARG A 300 1.18 8.95 31.26
N VAL A 301 0.83 9.73 30.23
CA VAL A 301 0.08 9.31 29.04
C VAL A 301 0.89 8.35 28.17
N TYR A 302 2.17 8.64 27.93
CA TYR A 302 3.06 7.75 27.16
C TYR A 302 3.29 6.42 27.89
N ARG A 303 3.45 6.46 29.21
CA ARG A 303 3.57 5.24 30.03
C ARG A 303 2.28 4.42 30.04
N ALA A 304 1.12 5.07 30.06
CA ALA A 304 -0.16 4.40 29.90
C ALA A 304 -0.31 3.78 28.49
N TRP A 305 0.12 4.49 27.45
CA TRP A 305 0.17 3.98 26.07
C TRP A 305 1.05 2.73 25.94
N LEU A 306 2.25 2.72 26.54
CA LEU A 306 3.12 1.54 26.57
C LEU A 306 2.47 0.34 27.25
N LYS A 307 1.75 0.55 28.37
CA LYS A 307 0.97 -0.51 29.03
C LYS A 307 -0.16 -1.02 28.15
N VAL A 308 -0.88 -0.14 27.46
CA VAL A 308 -1.92 -0.51 26.49
C VAL A 308 -1.31 -1.33 25.34
N CYS A 309 -0.18 -0.89 24.77
CA CYS A 309 0.55 -1.64 23.75
C CYS A 309 0.98 -3.03 24.25
N ALA A 310 1.37 -3.16 25.52
CA ALA A 310 1.71 -4.45 26.12
C ALA A 310 0.49 -5.40 26.20
N VAL A 311 -0.70 -4.88 26.52
CA VAL A 311 -1.96 -5.66 26.52
C VAL A 311 -2.36 -6.11 25.11
N PHE A 312 -2.10 -5.30 24.08
CA PHE A 312 -2.38 -5.66 22.68
C PHE A 312 -1.32 -6.58 22.04
N ARG A 313 -0.21 -6.91 22.73
CA ARG A 313 0.82 -7.85 22.23
C ARG A 313 0.29 -9.23 21.85
N PRO A 314 -0.47 -9.97 22.70
CA PRO A 314 -1.01 -11.27 22.32
C PRO A 314 -1.94 -11.17 21.11
N ILE A 315 -2.74 -10.11 21.02
CA ILE A 315 -3.63 -9.85 19.88
C ILE A 315 -2.80 -9.62 18.60
N LYS A 316 -1.70 -8.88 18.68
CA LYS A 316 -0.79 -8.65 17.55
C LYS A 316 -0.15 -9.95 17.05
N LEU A 317 0.25 -10.83 17.96
CA LEU A 317 0.82 -12.14 17.63
C LEU A 317 -0.21 -13.06 16.97
N ILE A 318 -1.41 -13.16 17.54
CA ILE A 318 -2.53 -13.94 16.96
C ILE A 318 -2.88 -13.37 15.58
N GLY A 319 -2.95 -12.04 15.44
CA GLY A 319 -3.17 -11.37 14.16
C GLY A 319 -2.09 -11.72 13.14
N GLY A 320 -0.81 -11.68 13.53
CA GLY A 320 0.30 -12.10 12.67
C GLY A 320 0.21 -13.56 12.23
N LEU A 321 -0.17 -14.47 13.13
CA LEU A 321 -0.38 -15.89 12.80
C LEU A 321 -1.56 -16.09 11.83
N LEU A 322 -2.69 -15.40 12.05
CA LEU A 322 -3.84 -15.45 11.15
C LEU A 322 -3.51 -14.92 9.76
N LEU A 323 -2.78 -13.80 9.68
CA LEU A 323 -2.31 -13.25 8.40
C LEU A 323 -1.32 -14.18 7.70
N LEU A 324 -0.47 -14.89 8.46
CA LEU A 324 0.45 -15.89 7.91
C LEU A 324 -0.31 -17.06 7.28
N LEU A 325 -1.30 -17.60 8.00
CA LEU A 325 -2.17 -18.66 7.49
C LEU A 325 -2.92 -18.20 6.24
N LEU A 326 -3.43 -16.96 6.24
CA LEU A 326 -4.08 -16.36 5.07
C LEU A 326 -3.12 -16.24 3.88
N SER A 327 -1.87 -15.77 4.08
CA SER A 327 -0.85 -15.71 3.02
C SER A 327 -0.57 -17.07 2.40
N VAL A 328 -0.38 -18.10 3.23
CA VAL A 328 -0.14 -19.47 2.75
C VAL A 328 -1.36 -20.00 1.99
N PHE A 329 -2.56 -19.71 2.47
CA PHE A 329 -3.80 -20.11 1.81
C PHE A 329 -3.99 -19.44 0.43
N ILE A 330 -3.69 -18.14 0.33
CA ILE A 330 -3.64 -17.40 -0.94
C ILE A 330 -2.62 -18.01 -1.89
N TRP A 331 -1.41 -18.30 -1.40
CA TRP A 331 -0.35 -18.93 -2.18
C TRP A 331 -0.78 -20.28 -2.76
N VAL A 332 -1.37 -21.16 -1.95
CA VAL A 332 -1.88 -22.47 -2.40
C VAL A 332 -2.99 -22.29 -3.43
N SER A 333 -3.94 -21.38 -3.19
CA SER A 333 -5.04 -21.11 -4.12
C SER A 333 -4.54 -20.60 -5.47
N MET A 334 -3.58 -19.67 -5.48
CA MET A 334 -2.97 -19.16 -6.70
C MET A 334 -2.20 -20.24 -7.46
N LEU A 335 -1.47 -21.12 -6.77
CA LEU A 335 -0.76 -22.24 -7.39
C LEU A 335 -1.73 -23.20 -8.08
N ILE A 336 -2.83 -23.56 -7.42
CA ILE A 336 -3.87 -24.42 -7.99
C ILE A 336 -4.48 -23.78 -9.24
N THR A 337 -4.87 -22.51 -9.17
CA THR A 337 -5.42 -21.78 -10.33
C THR A 337 -4.39 -21.70 -11.47
N GLY A 338 -3.11 -21.45 -11.16
CA GLY A 338 -2.03 -21.39 -12.15
C GLY A 338 -1.83 -22.71 -12.89
N ILE A 339 -1.85 -23.84 -12.16
CA ILE A 339 -1.74 -25.19 -12.76
C ILE A 339 -2.96 -25.49 -13.62
N ASP A 340 -4.17 -25.15 -13.15
CA ASP A 340 -5.41 -25.36 -13.92
C ASP A 340 -5.39 -24.57 -15.24
N LYS A 341 -5.04 -23.28 -15.17
CA LYS A 341 -4.87 -22.43 -16.37
C LYS A 341 -3.79 -22.92 -17.33
N ALA A 342 -2.66 -23.41 -16.81
CA ALA A 342 -1.58 -23.93 -17.64
C ALA A 342 -1.99 -25.18 -18.43
N LYS A 343 -2.81 -26.06 -17.84
CA LYS A 343 -3.23 -27.33 -18.45
C LYS A 343 -4.50 -27.21 -19.29
N ASN A 344 -5.49 -26.47 -18.81
CA ASN A 344 -6.87 -26.51 -19.32
C ASN A 344 -7.30 -25.23 -20.06
N SER A 345 -6.40 -24.25 -20.28
CA SER A 345 -6.74 -23.08 -21.09
C SER A 345 -7.02 -23.45 -22.55
N ILE A 346 -8.12 -22.91 -23.09
CA ILE A 346 -8.61 -23.21 -24.45
C ILE A 346 -7.59 -22.76 -25.51
N CYS A 347 -6.92 -21.65 -25.25
CA CYS A 347 -6.17 -20.88 -26.22
C CYS A 347 -4.69 -20.66 -25.83
N LYS A 348 -4.26 -21.18 -24.68
CA LYS A 348 -2.87 -21.16 -24.18
C LYS A 348 -2.20 -19.79 -24.39
N GLN A 349 -1.07 -19.74 -25.10
CA GLN A 349 -0.32 -18.53 -25.37
C GLN A 349 -1.05 -17.53 -26.27
N LYS A 350 -1.94 -17.98 -27.16
CA LYS A 350 -2.61 -17.11 -28.15
C LYS A 350 -3.62 -16.13 -27.51
N CYS A 351 -4.06 -16.39 -26.28
CA CYS A 351 -5.04 -15.55 -25.58
C CYS A 351 -4.60 -15.16 -24.16
N GLY A 352 -3.33 -15.36 -23.80
CA GLY A 352 -2.85 -15.09 -22.45
C GLY A 352 -3.43 -16.00 -21.35
N TYR A 353 -3.65 -17.29 -21.65
CA TYR A 353 -4.08 -18.33 -20.69
C TYR A 353 -5.42 -18.05 -19.98
N ILE A 354 -6.41 -17.51 -20.71
CA ILE A 354 -7.78 -17.39 -20.21
C ILE A 354 -8.41 -18.79 -20.11
N LEU A 355 -9.13 -19.00 -19.00
CA LEU A 355 -9.74 -20.28 -18.67
C LEU A 355 -11.26 -20.14 -18.67
N GLY A 356 -11.93 -20.86 -19.57
CA GLY A 356 -13.39 -20.78 -19.72
C GLY A 356 -14.17 -21.44 -18.57
N GLN A 357 -13.59 -22.46 -17.92
CA GLN A 357 -14.18 -23.14 -16.78
C GLN A 357 -13.10 -23.66 -15.83
N ILE A 358 -13.35 -23.54 -14.52
CA ILE A 358 -12.48 -24.10 -13.49
C ILE A 358 -12.70 -25.62 -13.44
N HIS A 359 -11.63 -26.39 -13.63
CA HIS A 359 -11.67 -27.85 -13.55
C HIS A 359 -11.15 -28.38 -12.21
N VAL A 360 -10.31 -27.61 -11.51
CA VAL A 360 -9.72 -28.01 -10.23
C VAL A 360 -10.36 -27.23 -9.07
N PHE A 361 -10.60 -27.90 -7.94
CA PHE A 361 -11.19 -27.25 -6.77
C PHE A 361 -10.36 -26.05 -6.30
N GLN A 362 -11.02 -24.90 -6.19
CA GLN A 362 -10.40 -23.60 -5.88
C GLN A 362 -10.85 -23.13 -4.48
N PRO A 363 -9.98 -23.19 -3.45
CA PRO A 363 -10.40 -23.03 -2.05
C PRO A 363 -10.98 -21.65 -1.71
N ILE A 364 -10.34 -20.58 -2.19
CA ILE A 364 -10.77 -19.21 -1.88
C ILE A 364 -12.14 -18.91 -2.48
N ASN A 365 -12.36 -19.28 -3.74
CA ASN A 365 -13.63 -19.15 -4.44
C ASN A 365 -14.75 -19.88 -3.69
N TRP A 366 -14.48 -21.08 -3.16
CA TRP A 366 -15.44 -21.79 -2.32
C TRP A 366 -15.78 -21.02 -1.04
N ILE A 367 -14.80 -20.44 -0.36
CA ILE A 367 -15.03 -19.62 0.84
C ILE A 367 -15.91 -18.41 0.51
N PHE A 368 -15.61 -17.68 -0.56
CA PHE A 368 -16.39 -16.53 -0.98
C PHE A 368 -17.86 -16.90 -1.28
N VAL A 369 -18.08 -17.96 -2.06
CA VAL A 369 -19.43 -18.44 -2.38
C VAL A 369 -20.18 -18.92 -1.12
N LYS A 370 -19.49 -19.49 -0.13
CA LYS A 370 -20.12 -19.87 1.16
C LYS A 370 -20.41 -18.66 2.04
N ALA A 371 -19.48 -17.71 2.12
CA ALA A 371 -19.63 -16.47 2.87
C ALA A 371 -20.79 -15.62 2.33
N ALA A 372 -21.03 -15.66 1.02
CA ALA A 372 -22.12 -14.96 0.35
C ALA A 372 -23.53 -15.34 0.83
N LYS A 373 -23.68 -16.48 1.52
CA LYS A 373 -24.97 -16.85 2.14
C LYS A 373 -25.37 -15.89 3.26
N ALA A 374 -24.40 -15.23 3.90
CA ALA A 374 -24.60 -14.22 4.93
C ALA A 374 -24.25 -12.85 4.35
N PHE A 375 -25.22 -12.17 3.74
CA PHE A 375 -25.03 -10.82 3.21
C PHE A 375 -24.70 -9.83 4.34
N PRO A 376 -23.67 -8.95 4.26
CA PRO A 376 -22.72 -8.70 3.16
C PRO A 376 -21.26 -9.19 3.44
N VAL A 377 -21.10 -10.36 4.06
CA VAL A 377 -19.80 -10.83 4.59
C VAL A 377 -18.77 -11.08 3.48
N ASP A 378 -19.19 -11.58 2.33
CA ASP A 378 -18.36 -11.87 1.17
C ASP A 378 -17.71 -10.62 0.56
N TYR A 379 -18.43 -9.50 0.50
CA TYR A 379 -17.88 -8.22 0.03
C TYR A 379 -16.89 -7.61 1.02
N ILE A 380 -17.16 -7.73 2.33
CA ILE A 380 -16.22 -7.32 3.37
C ILE A 380 -14.95 -8.16 3.29
N LEU A 381 -15.07 -9.48 3.09
CA LEU A 381 -13.93 -10.37 2.93
C LEU A 381 -13.10 -10.02 1.69
N MET A 382 -13.76 -9.65 0.58
CA MET A 382 -13.06 -9.23 -0.65
C MET A 382 -12.34 -7.89 -0.44
N ALA A 383 -12.97 -6.94 0.25
CA ALA A 383 -12.32 -5.67 0.62
C ALA A 383 -11.11 -5.91 1.54
N LEU A 384 -11.22 -6.80 2.54
CA LEU A 384 -10.11 -7.17 3.41
C LEU A 384 -8.97 -7.86 2.64
N LEU A 385 -9.29 -8.74 1.68
CA LEU A 385 -8.30 -9.38 0.81
C LEU A 385 -7.56 -8.33 -0.02
N VAL A 386 -8.28 -7.40 -0.64
CA VAL A 386 -7.70 -6.28 -1.40
C VAL A 386 -6.78 -5.41 -0.52
N LEU A 387 -7.25 -5.02 0.67
CA LEU A 387 -6.46 -4.23 1.62
C LEU A 387 -5.25 -5.02 2.16
N PHE A 388 -5.35 -6.34 2.24
CA PHE A 388 -4.24 -7.20 2.61
C PHE A 388 -3.12 -7.21 1.55
N PHE A 389 -3.47 -7.28 0.27
CA PHE A 389 -2.49 -7.12 -0.83
C PHE A 389 -1.87 -5.72 -0.84
N PHE A 390 -2.67 -4.68 -0.62
CA PHE A 390 -2.17 -3.30 -0.55
C PHE A 390 -1.20 -3.10 0.63
N SER A 391 -1.58 -3.52 1.84
CA SER A 391 -0.72 -3.43 3.02
C SER A 391 0.54 -4.28 2.90
N SER A 392 0.43 -5.47 2.30
CA SER A 392 1.59 -6.30 1.95
C SER A 392 2.53 -5.56 1.00
N SER A 393 2.00 -4.87 -0.01
CA SER A 393 2.80 -4.07 -0.93
C SER A 393 3.55 -2.93 -0.21
N ILE A 394 2.88 -2.19 0.68
CA ILE A 394 3.54 -1.16 1.52
C ILE A 394 4.65 -1.78 2.36
N SER A 395 4.37 -2.90 3.05
CA SER A 395 5.37 -3.60 3.88
C SER A 395 6.56 -4.09 3.04
N GLY A 396 6.30 -4.53 1.80
CA GLY A 396 7.29 -4.94 0.83
C GLY A 396 8.20 -3.77 0.44
N VAL A 397 7.64 -2.66 -0.03
CA VAL A 397 8.41 -1.47 -0.41
C VAL A 397 9.20 -0.92 0.79
N ALA A 398 8.62 -0.96 1.99
CA ALA A 398 9.32 -0.52 3.21
C ALA A 398 10.50 -1.41 3.61
N SER A 399 10.34 -2.72 3.55
CA SER A 399 11.38 -3.68 3.97
C SER A 399 12.47 -3.84 2.93
N VAL A 400 12.08 -3.87 1.65
CA VAL A 400 12.98 -4.00 0.51
C VAL A 400 13.66 -2.65 0.27
N GLY A 401 12.95 -1.54 0.37
CA GLY A 401 13.42 -0.21 -0.07
C GLY A 401 13.35 -0.06 -1.59
N ILE A 402 13.43 1.17 -2.08
CA ILE A 402 13.39 1.47 -3.52
C ILE A 402 14.76 1.11 -4.10
N ARG A 403 14.80 0.04 -4.90
CA ARG A 403 16.01 -0.41 -5.60
C ARG A 403 15.91 -0.19 -7.09
N PHE A 404 17.02 0.20 -7.69
CA PHE A 404 17.26 0.05 -9.11
C PHE A 404 18.26 -1.08 -9.31
N LEU A 405 17.77 -2.21 -9.85
CA LEU A 405 18.51 -3.47 -9.92
C LEU A 405 19.01 -3.91 -8.54
N TRP A 406 20.31 -3.77 -8.27
CA TRP A 406 20.97 -4.14 -7.01
C TRP A 406 21.32 -2.93 -6.11
N VAL A 407 21.19 -1.70 -6.60
CA VAL A 407 21.52 -0.49 -5.82
C VAL A 407 20.27 0.02 -5.11
N ARG A 408 20.38 0.28 -3.80
CA ARG A 408 19.33 0.95 -3.02
C ARG A 408 19.44 2.46 -3.24
N ILE A 409 18.42 3.06 -3.83
CA ILE A 409 18.35 4.50 -4.07
C ILE A 409 17.75 5.19 -2.83
N PHE A 410 16.57 4.73 -2.40
CA PHE A 410 15.89 5.31 -1.23
C PHE A 410 15.48 4.23 -0.25
N GLN A 411 15.71 4.49 1.04
CA GLN A 411 15.20 3.66 2.11
C GLN A 411 13.95 4.30 2.70
N ILE A 412 12.84 3.57 2.64
CA ILE A 412 11.59 4.05 3.20
C ILE A 412 11.56 3.69 4.69
N ARG A 413 11.52 4.72 5.55
CA ARG A 413 11.45 4.60 7.01
C ARG A 413 10.30 5.44 7.57
N LYS A 414 9.70 4.97 8.66
CA LYS A 414 8.64 5.70 9.34
C LYS A 414 9.18 7.03 9.90
N GLY A 415 8.51 8.13 9.61
CA GLY A 415 8.86 9.48 10.07
C GLY A 415 10.15 10.07 9.50
N ARG A 416 10.81 9.38 8.57
CA ARG A 416 12.09 9.82 7.98
C ARG A 416 12.17 9.57 6.47
N THR A 417 11.04 9.44 5.77
CA THR A 417 11.06 9.40 4.30
C THR A 417 11.11 10.80 3.73
N ALA A 418 12.13 11.04 2.90
CA ALA A 418 12.20 12.22 2.04
C ALA A 418 10.93 12.33 1.17
N PRO A 419 10.42 13.55 0.92
CA PRO A 419 9.21 13.77 0.11
C PRO A 419 9.30 13.16 -1.30
N GLN A 420 10.49 13.16 -1.90
CA GLN A 420 10.77 12.55 -3.20
C GLN A 420 10.63 11.03 -3.18
N ALA A 421 11.20 10.38 -2.15
CA ALA A 421 11.07 8.95 -1.97
C ALA A 421 9.60 8.56 -1.77
N LEU A 422 8.82 9.40 -1.09
CA LEU A 422 7.39 9.21 -0.93
C LEU A 422 6.65 9.26 -2.28
N LEU A 423 6.94 10.24 -3.14
CA LEU A 423 6.36 10.33 -4.50
C LEU A 423 6.72 9.15 -5.40
N ILE A 424 7.97 8.69 -5.35
CA ILE A 424 8.37 7.50 -6.12
C ILE A 424 7.66 6.26 -5.56
N ALA A 425 7.53 6.15 -4.24
CA ALA A 425 6.80 5.06 -3.61
C ALA A 425 5.32 5.05 -3.99
N THR A 426 4.66 6.22 -4.10
CA THR A 426 3.26 6.29 -4.55
C THR A 426 3.10 5.85 -6.01
N VAL A 427 4.02 6.21 -6.90
CA VAL A 427 4.06 5.71 -8.30
C VAL A 427 4.24 4.19 -8.33
N MET A 428 5.18 3.65 -7.55
CA MET A 428 5.39 2.21 -7.49
C MET A 428 4.15 1.48 -6.95
N LEU A 429 3.53 2.00 -5.89
CA LEU A 429 2.28 1.45 -5.34
C LEU A 429 1.14 1.52 -6.36
N ALA A 430 1.06 2.59 -7.16
CA ALA A 430 0.07 2.72 -8.23
C ALA A 430 0.17 1.58 -9.25
N LEU A 431 1.38 1.34 -9.75
CA LEU A 431 1.64 0.28 -10.71
C LEU A 431 1.42 -1.11 -10.11
N ILE A 432 1.87 -1.33 -8.87
CA ILE A 432 1.65 -2.60 -8.13
C ILE A 432 0.16 -2.89 -7.96
N ILE A 433 -0.67 -1.89 -7.65
CA ILE A 433 -2.11 -2.04 -7.47
C ILE A 433 -2.79 -2.48 -8.76
N LEU A 434 -2.44 -1.84 -9.88
CA LEU A 434 -2.99 -2.21 -11.18
C LEU A 434 -2.70 -3.69 -11.48
N ALA A 435 -1.47 -4.14 -11.23
CA ALA A 435 -1.08 -5.54 -11.33
C ALA A 435 -1.76 -6.46 -10.30
N SER A 436 -2.00 -5.96 -9.08
CA SER A 436 -2.70 -6.71 -8.04
C SER A 436 -4.15 -6.99 -8.41
N ASN A 437 -4.83 -6.09 -9.13
CA ASN A 437 -6.18 -6.35 -9.66
C ASN A 437 -6.19 -7.56 -10.59
N TYR A 438 -5.18 -7.73 -11.44
CA TYR A 438 -5.01 -8.95 -12.23
C TYR A 438 -4.77 -10.18 -11.34
N GLY A 439 -3.84 -10.11 -10.40
CA GLY A 439 -3.55 -11.21 -9.47
C GLY A 439 -4.79 -11.69 -8.71
N ILE A 440 -5.54 -10.76 -8.11
CA ILE A 440 -6.75 -11.06 -7.33
C ILE A 440 -7.85 -11.62 -8.24
N ALA A 441 -8.18 -10.90 -9.32
CA ALA A 441 -9.33 -11.23 -10.16
C ALA A 441 -9.10 -12.44 -11.08
N MET A 442 -7.85 -12.74 -11.46
CA MET A 442 -7.56 -13.82 -12.42
C MET A 442 -6.87 -15.03 -11.79
N MET A 443 -6.28 -14.92 -10.59
CA MET A 443 -5.57 -16.03 -9.94
C MET A 443 -6.15 -16.40 -8.58
N VAL A 444 -6.43 -15.42 -7.71
CA VAL A 444 -6.82 -15.67 -6.32
C VAL A 444 -8.26 -16.17 -6.20
N ALA A 445 -9.21 -15.61 -6.97
CA ALA A 445 -10.62 -16.00 -6.93
C ALA A 445 -11.35 -15.77 -8.26
N PRO A 446 -10.94 -16.42 -9.37
CA PRO A 446 -11.40 -16.04 -10.72
C PRO A 446 -12.90 -16.12 -10.92
N GLN A 447 -13.57 -17.20 -10.54
CA GLN A 447 -15.01 -17.35 -10.77
C GLN A 447 -15.84 -16.33 -9.95
N TYR A 448 -15.49 -16.14 -8.68
CA TYR A 448 -16.14 -15.15 -7.83
C TYR A 448 -15.86 -13.71 -8.29
N SER A 449 -14.65 -13.40 -8.76
CA SER A 449 -14.34 -12.06 -9.29
C SER A 449 -15.00 -11.76 -10.64
N ILE A 450 -15.25 -12.78 -11.47
CA ILE A 450 -15.94 -12.60 -12.76
C ILE A 450 -17.46 -12.50 -12.57
N TYR A 451 -18.08 -13.47 -11.90
CA TYR A 451 -19.55 -13.58 -11.84
C TYR A 451 -20.13 -13.37 -10.42
N GLY A 452 -19.30 -13.25 -9.39
CA GLY A 452 -19.77 -13.16 -8.01
C GLY A 452 -20.56 -14.40 -7.61
N THR A 453 -21.76 -14.16 -7.07
CA THR A 453 -22.64 -15.23 -6.56
C THR A 453 -23.70 -15.66 -7.59
N GLN A 454 -23.54 -15.24 -8.84
CA GLN A 454 -24.54 -15.49 -9.89
C GLN A 454 -24.61 -16.97 -10.25
N THR A 455 -25.83 -17.48 -10.28
CA THR A 455 -26.17 -18.84 -10.74
C THR A 455 -27.19 -18.76 -11.85
N ILE A 456 -27.22 -19.79 -12.68
CA ILE A 456 -28.13 -19.93 -13.81
C ILE A 456 -28.90 -21.24 -13.74
N CYS A 457 -30.18 -21.17 -14.05
CA CYS A 457 -31.04 -22.31 -14.31
C CYS A 457 -30.77 -22.87 -15.71
N THR A 458 -30.36 -24.13 -15.79
CA THR A 458 -30.03 -24.80 -17.07
C THR A 458 -31.27 -25.25 -17.86
N ASN A 459 -32.46 -25.20 -17.26
CA ASN A 459 -33.72 -25.48 -17.95
C ASN A 459 -33.95 -24.45 -19.07
N GLU A 460 -34.51 -24.89 -20.20
CA GLU A 460 -34.83 -24.00 -21.30
C GLU A 460 -36.02 -23.11 -20.95
N PRO A 461 -35.98 -21.80 -21.28
CA PRO A 461 -37.12 -20.92 -21.07
C PRO A 461 -38.34 -21.36 -21.89
N ALA A 462 -39.55 -21.12 -21.36
CA ALA A 462 -40.79 -21.49 -22.03
C ALA A 462 -40.99 -20.81 -23.40
N TYR A 463 -40.41 -19.62 -23.60
CA TYR A 463 -40.39 -18.88 -24.86
C TYR A 463 -39.15 -17.98 -24.94
N PRO A 464 -38.70 -17.56 -26.14
CA PRO A 464 -37.58 -16.63 -26.29
C PRO A 464 -37.81 -15.32 -25.53
N GLY A 465 -36.90 -14.99 -24.61
CA GLY A 465 -37.00 -13.80 -23.74
C GLY A 465 -37.69 -14.04 -22.39
N ALA A 466 -38.25 -15.23 -22.14
CA ALA A 466 -38.69 -15.62 -20.80
C ALA A 466 -37.49 -15.92 -19.89
N GLN A 467 -37.66 -15.77 -18.58
CA GLN A 467 -36.67 -16.25 -17.63
C GLN A 467 -36.79 -17.78 -17.44
N PRO A 468 -35.66 -18.49 -17.28
CA PRO A 468 -35.67 -19.92 -17.00
C PRO A 468 -36.21 -20.18 -15.58
N ASP A 469 -37.05 -21.21 -15.42
CA ASP A 469 -37.61 -21.60 -14.12
C ASP A 469 -37.07 -22.96 -13.68
N CYS A 470 -36.37 -22.96 -12.53
CA CYS A 470 -35.83 -24.14 -11.85
C CYS A 470 -36.40 -24.31 -10.43
N ARG A 471 -37.52 -23.66 -10.07
CA ARG A 471 -38.09 -23.75 -8.70
C ARG A 471 -38.32 -25.18 -8.23
N ASN A 472 -38.75 -26.05 -9.13
CA ASN A 472 -39.03 -27.46 -8.83
C ASN A 472 -37.84 -28.39 -9.07
N HIS A 473 -36.74 -27.92 -9.68
CA HIS A 473 -35.59 -28.71 -10.11
C HIS A 473 -34.30 -27.98 -9.71
N THR A 474 -34.02 -27.97 -8.40
CA THR A 474 -32.88 -27.23 -7.82
C THR A 474 -31.52 -27.83 -8.20
N ASP A 475 -31.50 -29.07 -8.68
CA ASP A 475 -30.34 -29.78 -9.24
C ASP A 475 -29.86 -29.18 -10.58
N MET A 476 -30.74 -28.48 -11.30
CA MET A 476 -30.43 -27.81 -12.57
C MET A 476 -29.81 -26.42 -12.40
N ILE A 477 -29.64 -25.95 -11.17
CA ILE A 477 -29.02 -24.66 -10.87
C ILE A 477 -27.51 -24.82 -10.82
N ARG A 478 -26.80 -24.12 -11.71
CA ARG A 478 -25.34 -24.16 -11.81
C ARG A 478 -24.75 -22.75 -11.67
N PRO A 479 -23.51 -22.61 -11.17
CA PRO A 479 -22.86 -21.31 -11.13
C PRO A 479 -22.53 -20.81 -12.55
N CYS A 480 -22.55 -19.50 -12.75
CA CYS A 480 -22.15 -18.90 -14.02
C CYS A 480 -20.67 -19.21 -14.34
N SER A 481 -20.39 -19.47 -15.62
CA SER A 481 -19.06 -19.74 -16.17
C SER A 481 -18.99 -19.33 -17.64
N GLU A 482 -17.78 -19.02 -18.15
CA GLU A 482 -17.57 -18.57 -19.53
C GLU A 482 -17.75 -19.72 -20.54
N ALA A 483 -17.54 -20.98 -20.12
CA ALA A 483 -17.70 -22.16 -20.98
C ALA A 483 -19.17 -22.57 -21.23
N LEU A 484 -20.12 -21.90 -20.58
CA LEU A 484 -21.52 -22.28 -20.65
C LEU A 484 -22.13 -21.88 -22.01
N LYS A 485 -22.43 -22.87 -22.86
CA LYS A 485 -22.93 -22.69 -24.25
C LYS A 485 -24.44 -22.42 -24.37
N LEU A 486 -25.15 -22.17 -23.27
CA LEU A 486 -26.60 -21.96 -23.30
C LEU A 486 -26.91 -20.57 -23.89
N ARG A 487 -27.89 -20.50 -24.83
CA ARG A 487 -28.25 -19.24 -25.50
C ARG A 487 -28.73 -18.16 -24.52
N HIS A 488 -29.54 -18.54 -23.54
CA HIS A 488 -30.07 -17.63 -22.51
C HIS A 488 -29.08 -17.33 -21.38
N ALA A 489 -27.87 -17.92 -21.39
CA ALA A 489 -26.89 -17.63 -20.35
C ALA A 489 -26.39 -16.19 -20.37
N LYS A 490 -26.39 -15.56 -21.54
CA LYS A 490 -26.02 -14.15 -21.70
C LYS A 490 -27.00 -13.20 -21.03
N ASP A 491 -28.25 -13.60 -20.91
CA ASP A 491 -29.31 -12.77 -20.31
C ASP A 491 -29.27 -12.84 -18.78
N VAL A 492 -28.72 -13.94 -18.23
CA VAL A 492 -28.68 -14.18 -16.77
C VAL A 492 -27.30 -13.89 -16.16
N CYS A 493 -26.22 -14.33 -16.80
CA CYS A 493 -24.86 -14.21 -16.28
C CYS A 493 -24.19 -12.92 -16.78
N THR A 494 -24.07 -11.93 -15.90
CA THR A 494 -23.42 -10.65 -16.22
C THR A 494 -22.03 -10.59 -15.58
N PRO A 495 -20.93 -10.54 -16.36
CA PRO A 495 -19.58 -10.47 -15.81
C PRO A 495 -19.28 -9.08 -15.22
N SER A 496 -18.35 -9.01 -14.28
CA SER A 496 -17.85 -7.76 -13.70
C SER A 496 -17.13 -6.88 -14.72
N ILE A 497 -17.18 -5.57 -14.53
CA ILE A 497 -16.48 -4.63 -15.42
C ILE A 497 -14.96 -4.82 -15.31
N MET A 498 -14.44 -5.10 -14.11
CA MET A 498 -13.02 -5.40 -13.94
C MET A 498 -12.58 -6.62 -14.77
N SER A 499 -13.32 -7.73 -14.71
CA SER A 499 -12.95 -8.94 -15.43
C SER A 499 -13.03 -8.75 -16.94
N THR A 500 -14.06 -8.05 -17.44
CA THR A 500 -14.16 -7.74 -18.87
C THR A 500 -13.02 -6.85 -19.34
N PHE A 501 -12.58 -5.90 -18.51
CA PHE A 501 -11.44 -5.02 -18.80
C PHE A 501 -10.11 -5.80 -18.88
N LEU A 502 -9.83 -6.65 -17.89
CA LEU A 502 -8.62 -7.49 -17.87
C LEU A 502 -8.61 -8.56 -18.97
N ASN A 503 -9.73 -9.25 -19.18
CA ASN A 503 -9.88 -10.21 -20.29
C ASN A 503 -9.72 -9.51 -21.64
N ARG A 504 -10.20 -8.26 -21.78
CA ARG A 504 -10.00 -7.49 -23.00
C ARG A 504 -8.52 -7.20 -23.26
N ILE A 505 -7.78 -6.70 -22.27
CA ILE A 505 -6.33 -6.42 -22.42
C ILE A 505 -5.58 -7.69 -22.83
N THR A 506 -5.83 -8.81 -22.14
CA THR A 506 -5.12 -10.07 -22.36
C THR A 506 -5.42 -10.71 -23.73
N ILE A 507 -6.63 -10.55 -24.25
CA ILE A 507 -7.00 -11.05 -25.60
C ILE A 507 -6.50 -10.13 -26.70
N THR A 508 -6.66 -8.81 -26.55
CA THR A 508 -6.21 -7.83 -27.55
C THR A 508 -4.69 -7.86 -27.69
N TRP A 509 -3.99 -8.04 -26.57
CA TRP A 509 -2.53 -8.05 -26.46
C TRP A 509 -2.02 -9.32 -25.75
N PRO A 510 -1.95 -10.47 -26.44
CA PRO A 510 -1.57 -11.76 -25.84
C PRO A 510 -0.19 -11.76 -25.18
N PHE A 511 0.72 -10.92 -25.66
CA PHE A 511 2.05 -10.76 -25.05
C PHE A 511 1.95 -10.28 -23.60
N PHE A 512 1.11 -9.30 -23.30
CA PHE A 512 0.90 -8.83 -21.92
C PHE A 512 0.31 -9.94 -21.06
N GLY A 513 -0.72 -10.63 -21.55
CA GLY A 513 -1.31 -11.77 -20.84
C GLY A 513 -0.34 -12.92 -20.57
N LEU A 514 0.60 -13.19 -21.49
CA LEU A 514 1.66 -14.18 -21.29
C LEU A 514 2.61 -13.77 -20.15
N VAL A 515 3.09 -12.53 -20.18
CA VAL A 515 3.98 -11.98 -19.14
C VAL A 515 3.28 -12.00 -17.79
N ASP A 516 2.06 -11.49 -17.72
CA ASP A 516 1.30 -11.37 -16.47
C ASP A 516 0.96 -12.73 -15.87
N PHE A 517 0.71 -13.75 -16.70
CA PHE A 517 0.48 -15.13 -16.25
C PHE A 517 1.74 -15.78 -15.67
N TRP A 518 2.86 -15.75 -16.41
CA TRP A 518 4.11 -16.37 -15.93
C TRP A 518 4.73 -15.61 -14.75
N ALA A 519 4.53 -14.29 -14.68
CA ALA A 519 4.90 -13.48 -13.54
C ALA A 519 4.26 -14.00 -12.23
N GLN A 520 3.08 -14.64 -12.27
CA GLN A 520 2.47 -15.21 -11.07
C GLN A 520 3.29 -16.36 -10.49
N PHE A 521 3.92 -17.20 -11.33
CA PHE A 521 4.83 -18.24 -10.83
C PHE A 521 6.10 -17.63 -10.23
N ALA A 522 6.61 -16.55 -10.82
CA ALA A 522 7.72 -15.79 -10.24
C ALA A 522 7.33 -15.18 -8.88
N PHE A 523 6.14 -14.61 -8.75
CA PHE A 523 5.58 -14.10 -7.49
C PHE A 523 5.53 -15.21 -6.42
N LEU A 524 5.01 -16.39 -6.76
CA LEU A 524 4.97 -17.54 -5.84
C LEU A 524 6.37 -18.00 -5.42
N GLY A 525 7.34 -17.96 -6.33
CA GLY A 525 8.74 -18.28 -6.06
C GLY A 525 9.41 -17.27 -5.13
N VAL A 526 9.25 -15.97 -5.38
CA VAL A 526 9.77 -14.91 -4.51
C VAL A 526 9.17 -15.01 -3.12
N PHE A 527 7.85 -15.20 -3.01
CA PHE A 527 7.18 -15.43 -1.73
C PHE A 527 7.82 -16.60 -0.98
N LEU A 528 8.03 -17.76 -1.63
CA LEU A 528 8.59 -18.94 -0.98
C LEU A 528 10.01 -18.67 -0.48
N VAL A 529 10.88 -18.08 -1.29
CA VAL A 529 12.26 -17.73 -0.90
C VAL A 529 12.25 -16.78 0.30
N VAL A 530 11.45 -15.72 0.26
CA VAL A 530 11.37 -14.74 1.36
C VAL A 530 10.76 -15.37 2.61
N PHE A 531 9.70 -16.19 2.47
CA PHE A 531 9.06 -16.87 3.58
C PHE A 531 10.01 -17.84 4.30
N VAL A 532 10.69 -18.71 3.54
CA VAL A 532 11.66 -19.68 4.09
C VAL A 532 12.83 -18.97 4.75
N THR A 533 13.44 -17.99 4.05
CA THR A 533 14.56 -17.23 4.63
C THR A 533 14.14 -16.44 5.87
N ALA A 534 12.93 -15.89 5.88
CA ALA A 534 12.41 -15.15 7.02
C ALA A 534 12.05 -16.04 8.21
N ILE A 535 11.71 -17.33 8.02
CA ILE A 535 11.54 -18.28 9.13
C ILE A 535 12.90 -18.56 9.78
N PHE A 536 13.91 -18.93 8.99
CA PHE A 536 15.22 -19.35 9.50
C PHE A 536 16.10 -18.20 9.98
N ARG A 537 15.96 -16.99 9.42
CA ARG A 537 16.76 -15.84 9.83
C ARG A 537 16.25 -15.28 11.16
N THR A 538 17.10 -15.34 12.19
CA THR A 538 16.85 -14.61 13.43
C THR A 538 16.96 -13.11 13.17
N PRO A 539 16.01 -12.29 13.65
CA PRO A 539 16.14 -10.83 13.56
C PRO A 539 17.35 -10.42 14.41
N ARG A 540 18.42 -10.01 13.76
CA ARG A 540 19.55 -9.36 14.43
C ARG A 540 19.23 -7.87 14.52
N VAL A 541 19.24 -7.35 15.75
CA VAL A 541 19.13 -5.91 15.99
C VAL A 541 20.39 -5.27 15.40
N ASN A 542 20.21 -4.38 14.43
CA ASN A 542 21.35 -3.70 13.83
C ASN A 542 21.74 -2.50 14.70
N LEU A 543 22.63 -2.73 15.67
CA LEU A 543 23.02 -1.72 16.65
C LEU A 543 23.55 -0.44 16.00
N SER A 544 24.26 -0.54 14.87
CA SER A 544 24.76 0.64 14.16
C SER A 544 23.65 1.54 13.64
N GLN A 545 22.49 0.97 13.28
CA GLN A 545 21.34 1.77 12.84
C GLN A 545 20.67 2.48 14.02
N ILE A 546 20.63 1.86 15.18
CA ILE A 546 20.10 2.50 16.40
C ILE A 546 21.01 3.67 16.80
N ASP A 547 22.32 3.47 16.70
CA ASP A 547 23.30 4.52 17.00
C ASP A 547 23.19 5.69 16.00
N GLU A 548 23.11 5.43 14.69
CA GLU A 548 22.86 6.45 13.65
C GLU A 548 21.51 7.18 13.86
N GLU A 549 20.48 6.44 14.27
CA GLU A 549 19.16 7.03 14.51
C GLU A 549 19.18 8.00 15.68
N ALA A 550 19.90 7.64 16.75
CA ALA A 550 20.11 8.49 17.91
C ALA A 550 20.98 9.72 17.60
N GLU A 551 21.97 9.60 16.71
CA GLU A 551 22.75 10.75 16.21
C GLU A 551 21.86 11.78 15.57
N ALA A 552 21.02 11.36 14.64
CA ALA A 552 20.10 12.26 13.97
C ALA A 552 19.10 12.90 14.95
N ASP A 553 18.55 12.14 15.92
CA ASP A 553 17.61 12.69 16.91
C ASP A 553 18.27 13.72 17.84
N GLU A 554 19.53 13.50 18.23
CA GLU A 554 20.30 14.46 19.03
C GLU A 554 20.64 15.71 18.22
N GLU A 555 21.05 15.58 16.96
CA GLU A 555 21.25 16.72 16.05
C GLU A 555 19.96 17.53 15.88
N GLU A 556 18.82 16.88 15.68
CA GLU A 556 17.51 17.53 15.62
C GLU A 556 17.17 18.25 16.93
N SER A 557 17.39 17.61 18.08
CA SER A 557 17.18 18.22 19.39
C SER A 557 18.08 19.43 19.61
N LEU A 558 19.36 19.32 19.27
CA LEU A 558 20.33 20.39 19.38
C LEU A 558 19.92 21.57 18.50
N LEU A 559 19.62 21.34 17.23
CA LEU A 559 19.15 22.38 16.31
C LEU A 559 17.85 23.05 16.79
N ALA A 560 16.90 22.27 17.33
CA ALA A 560 15.65 22.80 17.89
C ALA A 560 15.91 23.68 19.14
N THR A 561 16.85 23.29 20.01
CA THR A 561 17.25 24.14 21.15
C THR A 561 18.02 25.37 20.72
N THR A 562 18.88 25.28 19.71
CA THR A 562 19.63 26.43 19.17
C THR A 562 18.69 27.43 18.50
N GLY A 563 17.68 26.97 17.76
CA GLY A 563 16.67 27.83 17.13
C GLY A 563 15.80 28.60 18.15
N ARG A 564 15.40 27.97 19.26
CA ARG A 564 14.69 28.66 20.35
C ARG A 564 15.60 29.66 21.08
N ARG A 565 16.87 29.31 21.29
CA ARG A 565 17.84 30.21 21.93
C ARG A 565 18.12 31.42 21.05
N PHE A 566 18.28 31.22 19.73
CA PHE A 566 18.45 32.30 18.75
C PHE A 566 17.23 33.21 18.69
N GLY A 567 16.01 32.64 18.68
CA GLY A 567 14.75 33.40 18.72
C GLY A 567 14.58 34.20 20.01
N ALA A 568 14.97 33.64 21.17
CA ALA A 568 14.95 34.33 22.45
C ALA A 568 15.97 35.48 22.52
N THR A 569 17.21 35.26 22.07
CA THR A 569 18.22 36.34 21.95
C THR A 569 17.81 37.41 20.94
N TRP A 570 17.12 37.04 19.86
CA TRP A 570 16.67 37.99 18.84
C TRP A 570 15.45 38.81 19.29
N GLN A 571 14.59 38.22 20.12
CA GLN A 571 13.50 38.94 20.80
C GLN A 571 14.03 39.88 21.89
N ASP A 572 15.10 39.52 22.61
CA ASP A 572 15.79 40.43 23.54
C ASP A 572 16.48 41.59 22.81
N VAL A 573 17.12 41.33 21.65
CA VAL A 573 17.77 42.38 20.83
C VAL A 573 16.75 43.31 20.16
N ARG A 574 15.52 42.84 19.89
CA ARG A 574 14.38 43.68 19.44
C ARG A 574 13.50 44.19 20.59
N GLY A 575 13.87 43.91 21.83
CA GLY A 575 13.19 44.34 23.05
C GLY A 575 13.27 45.86 23.21
N LYS A 576 12.20 46.53 22.77
CA LYS A 576 11.86 47.92 23.12
C LYS A 576 12.13 48.18 24.61
N THR A 577 12.96 49.19 24.88
CA THR A 577 12.95 49.99 26.10
C THR A 577 11.58 50.66 26.23
N GLY A 578 10.62 49.95 26.84
CA GLY A 578 9.36 50.51 27.32
C GLY A 578 9.64 51.30 28.59
N ASN A 579 9.71 52.61 28.44
CA ASN A 579 9.79 53.63 29.48
C ASN A 579 8.78 53.35 30.61
N SER A 580 9.22 52.77 31.74
CA SER A 580 8.43 52.74 32.97
C SER A 580 8.69 54.05 33.72
N GLY A 581 7.82 55.03 33.45
CA GLY A 581 7.79 56.28 34.16
C GLY A 581 7.36 56.08 35.61
N ASN A 582 8.16 56.63 36.51
CA ASN A 582 7.85 57.01 37.88
C ASN A 582 6.35 57.17 38.17
N ASN A 583 5.86 56.44 39.18
CA ASN A 583 5.01 57.05 40.19
C ASN A 583 5.31 56.41 41.55
N SER A 584 6.23 57.04 42.26
CA SER A 584 6.43 56.93 43.69
C SER A 584 5.26 57.60 44.42
N THR A 585 4.53 56.87 45.25
CA THR A 585 3.84 57.46 46.39
C THR A 585 3.82 56.47 47.56
N ASN A 586 4.58 56.84 48.59
CA ASN A 586 4.39 56.58 50.02
C ASN A 586 4.03 55.17 50.50
N SER A 587 4.99 54.52 51.16
CA SER A 587 4.86 54.25 52.61
C SER A 587 6.20 53.79 53.16
N ALA A 588 6.82 54.67 53.95
CA ALA A 588 7.92 54.34 54.84
C ALA A 588 7.34 53.88 56.18
N GLY A 589 8.03 52.94 56.83
CA GLY A 589 8.07 52.92 58.29
C GLY A 589 7.49 51.68 58.96
N ASN A 590 8.34 50.66 59.06
CA ASN A 590 8.83 50.11 60.32
C ASN A 590 7.84 49.51 61.34
N GLY A 591 8.08 48.24 61.65
CA GLY A 591 8.29 47.87 63.05
C GLY A 591 7.14 47.23 63.82
N SER A 592 7.34 45.94 64.08
CA SER A 592 7.08 45.26 65.36
C SER A 592 5.66 44.75 65.69
N ASN A 593 5.69 43.46 66.02
CA ASN A 593 5.11 42.82 67.20
C ASN A 593 3.61 42.44 67.23
N SER A 594 3.46 41.12 67.27
CA SER A 594 2.75 40.34 68.29
C SER A 594 1.22 40.30 68.33
N ALA A 595 0.77 39.03 68.19
CA ALA A 595 -0.12 38.30 69.10
C ALA A 595 -1.65 38.50 69.00
N ALA A 596 -2.29 37.32 69.01
CA ALA A 596 -3.67 37.01 69.41
C ALA A 596 -4.79 37.58 68.52
N ALA A 597 -5.83 36.85 68.15
CA ALA A 597 -6.39 35.60 68.65
C ALA A 597 -7.03 34.81 67.50
#